data_AF-A0A974DXL5-F1
#
_entry.id   AF-A0A974DXL5-F1
#
_cell.length_a   1.000
_cell.length_b   1.000
_cell.length_c   1.000
_cell.angle_alpha   90.00
_cell.angle_beta   90.00
_cell.angle_gamma   90.00
#
_symmetry.space_group_name_H-M   'P 1'
#
loop_
_entity.id
_entity.type
_entity.pdbx_description
1 polymer ?
#
loop_
_entity_poly.entity_id
_entity_poly.type
_entity_poly.pdbx_seq_one_letter_code
_entity_poly.pdbx_strand_id
1 'polypeptide(L)'
;MKETPLSNCERNFLLQAITEKKRLDGRQTYDYRNIKIAFGTDYGCCIVELGKTRVLCQVSCEIVAPKMSRPTEGILFFNLEISPMAFPGFEMGRQSELSVKLNRLLERCLRNSKCIDTESLCVAAGEKVWQIRVDLHLLNHEGNIIDAASIAAIAGLCHFRRPDVSVQGEEVTVYTPEERDPVPLSIHHMPICVSFAFFQQGIYLLVDPNEREERVMDGLLVIAMNKHREICTIQSSGGIMLLKEQVLRCSKVAGVKVGEITELIQKALENDKKARKEGGKFGFAESLPDKRITALKMEKSSVDTTDVETKAEKIILDADPPCRVISKPVVWTEGTAQIGEGQGNTWGQIDESEDDEDDEDSAPESPVVEIQSKKTSLNDDVVTLSDSEEEDVIILQPEKPSQIRVTEQQACSASDISSAKKKKKNKSAQK
;
A
#
# COMPACT_ATOMS: atom_id res chain seq x y z
N MET A 1 -11.49 0.55 10.05
CA MET A 1 -12.71 1.31 9.67
C MET A 1 -13.51 0.44 8.71
N LYS A 2 -14.83 0.64 8.57
CA LYS A 2 -15.66 -0.26 7.76
C LYS A 2 -15.90 0.33 6.37
N GLU A 3 -15.95 -0.53 5.36
CA GLU A 3 -16.25 -0.14 3.98
C GLU A 3 -17.64 0.49 3.89
N THR A 4 -17.76 1.56 3.09
CA THR A 4 -19.07 2.15 2.79
C THR A 4 -19.86 1.22 1.89
N PRO A 5 -21.07 0.77 2.29
CA PRO A 5 -21.87 -0.11 1.45
C PRO A 5 -22.34 0.62 0.18
N LEU A 6 -22.46 -0.12 -0.92
CA LEU A 6 -22.96 0.41 -2.19
C LEU A 6 -24.50 0.48 -2.18
N SER A 7 -25.06 1.62 -2.55
CA SER A 7 -26.52 1.78 -2.68
C SER A 7 -27.08 0.98 -3.86
N ASN A 8 -28.27 0.39 -3.70
CA ASN A 8 -28.97 -0.31 -4.78
C ASN A 8 -29.26 0.62 -5.97
N CYS A 9 -29.56 1.90 -5.71
CA CYS A 9 -29.78 2.89 -6.76
C CYS A 9 -28.51 3.09 -7.60
N GLU A 10 -27.36 3.22 -6.94
CA GLU A 10 -26.07 3.41 -7.61
C GLU A 10 -25.68 2.17 -8.42
N ARG A 11 -25.86 0.96 -7.86
CA ARG A 11 -25.62 -0.29 -8.58
C ARG A 11 -26.48 -0.39 -9.84
N ASN A 12 -27.78 -0.15 -9.74
CA ASN A 12 -28.71 -0.25 -10.87
C ASN A 12 -28.40 0.81 -11.94
N PHE A 13 -28.09 2.03 -11.51
CA PHE A 13 -27.69 3.12 -12.41
C PHE A 13 -26.40 2.79 -13.19
N LEU A 14 -25.40 2.23 -12.51
CA LEU A 14 -24.15 1.79 -13.14
C LEU A 14 -24.40 0.69 -14.18
N LEU A 15 -25.18 -0.33 -13.85
CA LEU A 15 -25.51 -1.41 -14.77
C LEU A 15 -26.30 -0.91 -15.99
N GLN A 16 -27.21 0.04 -15.80
CA GLN A 16 -27.95 0.66 -16.89
C GLN A 16 -27.02 1.51 -17.79
N ALA A 17 -26.12 2.29 -17.21
CA ALA A 17 -25.14 3.06 -17.97
C ALA A 17 -24.19 2.16 -18.80
N ILE A 18 -23.75 1.03 -18.23
CA ILE A 18 -22.92 0.04 -18.94
C ILE A 18 -23.69 -0.60 -20.10
N THR A 19 -25.01 -0.83 -19.94
CA THR A 19 -25.89 -1.32 -21.01
C THR A 19 -25.94 -0.33 -22.18
N GLU A 20 -25.96 0.98 -21.88
CA GLU A 20 -25.85 2.06 -22.87
C GLU A 20 -24.42 2.31 -23.38
N LYS A 21 -23.42 1.55 -22.91
CA LYS A 21 -21.98 1.72 -23.20
C LYS A 21 -21.43 3.10 -22.82
N LYS A 22 -21.97 3.71 -21.75
CA LYS A 22 -21.49 4.97 -21.20
C LYS A 22 -20.82 4.72 -19.86
N ARG A 23 -19.69 5.39 -19.62
CA ARG A 23 -18.98 5.39 -18.32
C ARG A 23 -19.25 6.67 -17.55
N LEU A 24 -19.15 6.60 -16.23
CA LEU A 24 -19.33 7.76 -15.34
C LEU A 24 -18.36 8.91 -15.65
N ASP A 25 -17.13 8.56 -16.03
CA ASP A 25 -16.07 9.55 -16.31
C ASP A 25 -16.13 10.13 -17.73
N GLY A 26 -17.06 9.67 -18.58
CA GLY A 26 -17.14 10.05 -19.98
C GLY A 26 -16.13 9.36 -20.91
N ARG A 27 -15.31 8.44 -20.41
CA ARG A 27 -14.36 7.63 -21.21
C ARG A 27 -15.07 6.56 -22.04
N GLN A 28 -14.43 6.08 -23.10
CA GLN A 28 -14.91 4.91 -23.84
C GLN A 28 -14.64 3.60 -23.07
N THR A 29 -15.21 2.49 -23.55
CA THR A 29 -15.10 1.16 -22.92
C THR A 29 -13.68 0.60 -22.91
N TYR A 30 -12.84 1.00 -23.87
CA TYR A 30 -11.48 0.46 -24.04
C TYR A 30 -10.39 1.43 -23.58
N ASP A 31 -10.75 2.58 -23.01
CA ASP A 31 -9.80 3.64 -22.68
C ASP A 31 -9.32 3.55 -21.23
N TYR A 32 -8.00 3.64 -21.06
CA TYR A 32 -7.35 3.80 -19.76
C TYR A 32 -7.54 5.20 -19.19
N ARG A 33 -7.43 5.31 -17.86
CA ARG A 33 -7.21 6.61 -17.20
C ARG A 33 -5.87 7.18 -17.60
N ASN A 34 -5.71 8.50 -17.41
CA ASN A 34 -4.42 9.15 -17.60
C ASN A 34 -3.38 8.52 -16.66
N ILE A 35 -2.29 8.04 -17.24
CA ILE A 35 -1.18 7.40 -16.53
C ILE A 35 -0.07 8.43 -16.39
N LYS A 36 0.37 8.68 -15.15
CA LYS A 36 1.54 9.51 -14.86
C LYS A 36 2.56 8.67 -14.13
N ILE A 37 3.81 8.79 -14.56
CA ILE A 37 4.95 8.12 -13.94
C ILE A 37 5.88 9.22 -13.45
N ALA A 38 6.11 9.26 -12.14
CA ALA A 38 7.06 10.13 -11.49
C ALA A 38 8.19 9.30 -10.90
N PHE A 39 9.43 9.75 -11.06
CA PHE A 39 10.59 9.10 -10.46
C PHE A 39 11.01 9.82 -9.18
N GLY A 40 11.50 9.05 -8.22
CA GLY A 40 12.07 9.59 -6.98
C GLY A 40 13.47 10.16 -7.17
N THR A 41 14.05 10.67 -6.09
CA THR A 41 15.46 11.08 -6.04
C THR A 41 16.37 9.89 -6.33
N ASP A 42 16.09 8.80 -5.63
CA ASP A 42 16.91 7.60 -5.62
C ASP A 42 16.56 6.70 -6.81
N TYR A 43 17.57 6.02 -7.36
CA TYR A 43 17.37 5.04 -8.42
C TYR A 43 16.52 3.88 -7.92
N GLY A 44 15.51 3.49 -8.70
CA GLY A 44 14.54 2.44 -8.33
C GLY A 44 13.31 2.90 -7.56
N CYS A 45 13.23 4.18 -7.18
CA CYS A 45 12.01 4.77 -6.64
C CYS A 45 11.12 5.28 -7.78
N CYS A 46 9.87 4.82 -7.84
CA CYS A 46 8.88 5.40 -8.76
C CYS A 46 7.47 5.42 -8.18
N ILE A 47 6.71 6.43 -8.58
CA ILE A 47 5.30 6.60 -8.21
C ILE A 47 4.50 6.61 -9.50
N VAL A 48 3.55 5.69 -9.60
CA VAL A 48 2.64 5.60 -10.74
C VAL A 48 1.25 6.03 -10.30
N GLU A 49 0.71 7.01 -11.01
CA GLU A 49 -0.68 7.45 -10.87
C GLU A 49 -1.48 6.94 -12.06
N LEU A 50 -2.47 6.09 -11.80
CA LEU A 50 -3.48 5.67 -12.77
C LEU A 50 -4.79 6.39 -12.43
N GLY A 51 -4.96 7.58 -13.00
CA GLY A 51 -6.02 8.51 -12.57
C GLY A 51 -5.83 8.94 -11.12
N LYS A 52 -6.58 8.33 -10.20
CA LYS A 52 -6.46 8.58 -8.76
C LYS A 52 -5.81 7.41 -8.01
N THR A 53 -5.74 6.23 -8.60
CA THR A 53 -5.02 5.08 -8.02
C THR A 53 -3.54 5.39 -8.02
N ARG A 54 -2.88 5.24 -6.86
CA ARG A 54 -1.46 5.59 -6.68
C ARG A 54 -0.70 4.40 -6.11
N VAL A 55 0.38 4.01 -6.77
CA VAL A 55 1.27 2.95 -6.33
C VAL A 55 2.69 3.49 -6.27
N LEU A 56 3.34 3.30 -5.12
CA LEU A 56 4.76 3.53 -4.94
C LEU A 56 5.49 2.20 -5.16
N CYS A 57 6.60 2.25 -5.90
CA CYS A 57 7.51 1.12 -6.06
C CYS A 57 8.89 1.55 -5.58
N GLN A 58 9.51 0.68 -4.78
CA GLN A 58 10.90 0.80 -4.37
C GLN A 58 11.63 -0.50 -4.72
N VAL A 59 12.79 -0.37 -5.34
CA VAL A 59 13.68 -1.49 -5.64
C VAL A 59 14.91 -1.41 -4.76
N SER A 60 15.21 -2.49 -4.05
CA SER A 60 16.40 -2.67 -3.22
C SER A 60 17.21 -3.87 -3.69
N CYS A 61 18.50 -3.88 -3.36
CA CYS A 61 19.43 -4.92 -3.79
C CYS A 61 20.40 -5.27 -2.67
N GLU A 62 20.57 -6.56 -2.40
CA GLU A 62 21.42 -7.11 -1.34
C GLU A 62 22.24 -8.28 -1.88
N ILE A 63 23.43 -8.54 -1.32
CA ILE A 63 24.23 -9.72 -1.67
C ILE A 63 23.90 -10.85 -0.70
N VAL A 64 23.37 -11.95 -1.23
CA VAL A 64 22.93 -13.11 -0.44
C VAL A 64 23.49 -14.39 -1.05
N ALA A 65 23.59 -15.45 -0.26
CA ALA A 65 23.95 -16.76 -0.78
C ALA A 65 22.82 -17.31 -1.68
N PRO A 66 23.14 -17.89 -2.85
CA PRO A 66 22.14 -18.42 -3.76
C PRO A 66 21.43 -19.64 -3.17
N LYS A 67 20.28 -19.98 -3.74
CA LYS A 67 19.58 -21.23 -3.41
C LYS A 67 20.39 -22.43 -3.93
N MET A 68 20.51 -23.48 -3.12
CA MET A 68 21.24 -24.72 -3.51
C MET A 68 20.75 -25.34 -4.81
N SER A 69 19.46 -25.17 -5.16
CA SER A 69 18.91 -25.70 -6.42
C SER A 69 19.42 -24.97 -7.65
N ARG A 70 19.79 -23.68 -7.54
CA ARG A 70 20.21 -22.82 -8.65
C ARG A 70 21.33 -21.87 -8.19
N PRO A 71 22.58 -22.35 -8.15
CA PRO A 71 23.72 -21.58 -7.63
C PRO A 71 24.20 -20.45 -8.55
N THR A 72 23.78 -20.45 -9.82
CA THR A 72 24.21 -19.51 -10.86
C THR A 72 23.18 -18.42 -11.17
N GLU A 73 22.05 -18.40 -10.47
CA GLU A 73 20.97 -17.43 -10.69
C GLU A 73 20.79 -16.55 -9.45
N GLY A 74 20.60 -15.24 -9.67
CA GLY A 74 20.18 -14.30 -8.65
C GLY A 74 18.74 -14.52 -8.19
N ILE A 75 18.40 -13.93 -7.04
CA ILE A 75 17.09 -14.09 -6.41
C ILE A 75 16.28 -12.82 -6.64
N LEU A 76 15.03 -12.98 -7.09
CA LEU A 76 14.10 -11.87 -7.26
C LEU A 76 12.89 -12.06 -6.33
N PHE A 77 12.68 -11.08 -5.46
CA PHE A 77 11.58 -11.06 -4.49
C PHE A 77 10.61 -9.91 -4.81
N PHE A 78 9.32 -10.22 -4.84
CA PHE A 78 8.26 -9.25 -5.07
C PHE A 78 7.33 -9.22 -3.88
N ASN A 79 6.99 -8.02 -3.43
CA ASN A 79 6.06 -7.82 -2.34
C ASN A 79 5.17 -6.63 -2.66
N LEU A 80 3.86 -6.86 -2.70
CA LEU A 80 2.83 -5.84 -2.77
C LEU A 80 2.17 -5.74 -1.41
N GLU A 81 2.40 -4.62 -0.76
CA GLU A 81 1.79 -4.25 0.50
C GLU A 81 0.61 -3.32 0.25
N ILE A 82 -0.51 -3.67 0.86
CA ILE A 82 -1.72 -2.86 0.84
C ILE A 82 -1.73 -1.99 2.08
N SER A 83 -1.49 -0.69 1.93
CA SER A 83 -1.53 0.26 3.04
C SER A 83 -2.99 0.51 3.48
N PRO A 84 -3.27 0.64 4.79
CA PRO A 84 -4.55 1.14 5.29
C PRO A 84 -4.90 2.54 4.78
N MET A 85 -3.89 3.32 4.35
CA MET A 85 -4.09 4.63 3.71
C MET A 85 -4.83 4.50 2.37
N ALA A 86 -4.68 3.38 1.67
CA ALA A 86 -5.25 3.20 0.34
C ALA A 86 -6.77 3.08 0.35
N PHE A 87 -7.31 2.40 1.36
CA PHE A 87 -8.75 2.19 1.49
C PHE A 87 -9.11 1.85 2.95
N PRO A 88 -10.19 2.42 3.51
CA PRO A 88 -10.57 2.21 4.91
C PRO A 88 -10.87 0.76 5.30
N GLY A 89 -11.22 -0.09 4.32
CA GLY A 89 -11.48 -1.52 4.51
C GLY A 89 -10.22 -2.39 4.66
N PHE A 90 -9.04 -1.83 4.42
CA PHE A 90 -7.79 -2.57 4.58
C PHE A 90 -7.27 -2.43 6.02
N GLU A 91 -7.14 -3.58 6.70
CA GLU A 91 -6.55 -3.68 8.03
C GLU A 91 -5.08 -4.09 7.94
N MET A 92 -4.24 -3.41 8.72
CA MET A 92 -2.79 -3.69 8.75
C MET A 92 -2.54 -5.06 9.37
N GLY A 93 -1.70 -5.87 8.72
CA GLY A 93 -1.30 -7.21 9.21
C GLY A 93 -2.25 -8.35 8.84
N ARG A 94 -3.50 -8.07 8.43
CA ARG A 94 -4.39 -9.09 7.88
C ARG A 94 -4.12 -9.23 6.38
N GLN A 95 -3.48 -10.34 5.99
CA GLN A 95 -3.34 -10.67 4.57
C GLN A 95 -4.71 -11.01 3.99
N SER A 96 -5.31 -10.05 3.28
CA SER A 96 -6.59 -10.25 2.60
C SER A 96 -6.41 -11.22 1.43
N GLU A 97 -7.50 -11.90 1.04
CA GLU A 97 -7.52 -12.76 -0.16
C GLU A 97 -7.08 -11.98 -1.41
N LEU A 98 -7.43 -10.70 -1.46
CA LEU A 98 -7.03 -9.77 -2.50
C LEU A 98 -5.49 -9.59 -2.51
N SER A 99 -4.86 -9.32 -1.36
CA SER A 99 -3.40 -9.20 -1.25
C SER A 99 -2.68 -10.45 -1.79
N VAL A 100 -3.11 -11.64 -1.36
CA VAL A 100 -2.50 -12.91 -1.78
C VAL A 100 -2.68 -13.14 -3.28
N LYS A 101 -3.87 -12.85 -3.81
CA LYS A 101 -4.16 -12.96 -5.25
C LYS A 101 -3.30 -12.01 -6.08
N LEU A 102 -3.19 -10.75 -5.66
CA LEU A 102 -2.39 -9.73 -6.35
C LEU A 102 -0.90 -10.09 -6.33
N ASN A 103 -0.37 -10.42 -5.16
CA ASN A 103 1.03 -10.79 -4.97
C ASN A 103 1.40 -11.98 -5.86
N ARG A 104 0.60 -13.05 -5.81
CA ARG A 104 0.86 -14.25 -6.62
C ARG A 104 0.72 -13.98 -8.12
N LEU A 105 -0.20 -13.11 -8.53
CA LEU A 105 -0.34 -12.74 -9.94
C LEU A 105 0.87 -11.94 -10.43
N LEU A 106 1.33 -10.95 -9.67
CA LEU A 106 2.49 -10.13 -10.03
C LEU A 106 3.77 -10.96 -10.04
N GLU A 107 3.99 -11.80 -9.02
CA GLU A 107 5.14 -12.71 -8.97
C GLU A 107 5.12 -13.66 -10.18
N ARG A 108 3.96 -14.24 -10.51
CA ARG A 108 3.82 -15.12 -11.68
C ARG A 108 4.08 -14.36 -12.98
N CYS A 109 3.58 -13.13 -13.11
CA CYS A 109 3.77 -12.29 -14.29
C CYS A 109 5.26 -11.98 -14.51
N LEU A 110 5.96 -11.51 -13.48
CA LEU A 110 7.34 -11.03 -13.61
C LEU A 110 8.38 -12.16 -13.56
N ARG A 111 8.17 -13.17 -12.71
CA ARG A 111 9.11 -14.31 -12.59
C ARG A 111 8.96 -15.29 -13.75
N ASN A 112 7.75 -15.68 -14.13
CA ASN A 112 7.59 -16.70 -15.18
C ASN A 112 7.87 -16.14 -16.57
N SER A 113 7.65 -14.84 -16.78
CA SER A 113 8.03 -14.20 -18.04
C SER A 113 9.54 -14.17 -18.23
N LYS A 114 10.34 -14.24 -17.15
CA LYS A 114 11.80 -14.00 -17.17
C LYS A 114 12.10 -12.62 -17.76
N CYS A 115 11.38 -11.60 -17.28
CA CYS A 115 11.57 -10.22 -17.71
C CYS A 115 12.98 -9.69 -17.40
N ILE A 116 13.58 -10.13 -16.29
CA ILE A 116 14.93 -9.78 -15.85
C ILE A 116 15.87 -10.97 -16.05
N ASP A 117 17.09 -10.68 -16.45
CA ASP A 117 18.17 -11.66 -16.53
C ASP A 117 18.71 -12.00 -15.14
N THR A 118 18.29 -13.14 -14.59
CA THR A 118 18.77 -13.63 -13.29
C THR A 118 20.20 -14.16 -13.33
N GLU A 119 20.73 -14.52 -14.50
CA GLU A 119 22.10 -15.03 -14.63
C GLU A 119 23.11 -13.87 -14.52
N SER A 120 22.76 -12.70 -15.07
CA SER A 120 23.56 -11.47 -14.95
C SER A 120 23.73 -10.95 -13.51
N LEU A 121 22.94 -11.50 -12.58
CA LEU A 121 22.94 -11.15 -11.15
C LEU A 121 23.87 -12.03 -10.30
N CYS A 122 24.46 -13.07 -10.88
CA CYS A 122 25.44 -13.91 -10.18
C CYS A 122 26.80 -13.21 -10.10
N VAL A 123 27.37 -13.10 -8.89
CA VAL A 123 28.71 -12.52 -8.67
C VAL A 123 29.74 -13.64 -8.56
N ALA A 124 29.53 -14.55 -7.60
CA ALA A 124 30.34 -15.75 -7.40
C ALA A 124 29.41 -16.97 -7.29
N ALA A 125 29.54 -17.90 -8.23
CA ALA A 125 28.65 -19.05 -8.35
C ALA A 125 28.66 -19.91 -7.06
N GLY A 126 27.47 -20.12 -6.48
CA GLY A 126 27.30 -20.92 -5.27
C GLY A 126 27.61 -20.19 -3.95
N GLU A 127 28.20 -19.00 -3.98
CA GLU A 127 28.57 -18.27 -2.76
C GLU A 127 27.85 -16.94 -2.61
N LYS A 128 27.88 -16.08 -3.64
CA LYS A 128 27.35 -14.71 -3.59
C LYS A 128 26.57 -14.38 -4.86
N VAL A 129 25.28 -14.10 -4.71
CA VAL A 129 24.42 -13.60 -5.80
C VAL A 129 23.67 -12.35 -5.35
N TRP A 130 23.27 -11.54 -6.32
CA TRP A 130 22.38 -10.43 -6.05
C TRP A 130 20.96 -10.93 -5.77
N GLN A 131 20.41 -10.45 -4.67
CA GLN A 131 19.00 -10.52 -4.33
C GLN A 131 18.37 -9.16 -4.59
N ILE A 132 17.50 -9.08 -5.60
CA ILE A 132 16.72 -7.89 -5.90
C ILE A 132 15.36 -8.04 -5.25
N ARG A 133 14.96 -7.04 -4.48
CA ARG A 133 13.64 -6.96 -3.86
C ARG A 133 12.89 -5.75 -4.42
N VAL A 134 11.66 -6.01 -4.86
CA VAL A 134 10.75 -4.98 -5.36
C VAL A 134 9.56 -4.91 -4.40
N ASP A 135 9.49 -3.81 -3.66
CA ASP A 135 8.40 -3.51 -2.76
C ASP A 135 7.45 -2.51 -3.42
N LEU A 136 6.17 -2.88 -3.51
CA LEU A 136 5.09 -2.07 -4.03
C LEU A 136 4.17 -1.70 -2.87
N HIS A 137 3.97 -0.40 -2.65
CA HIS A 137 3.04 0.10 -1.65
C HIS A 137 1.85 0.76 -2.36
N LEU A 138 0.65 0.24 -2.12
CA LEU A 138 -0.56 0.89 -2.58
C LEU A 138 -0.85 2.09 -1.69
N LEU A 139 -0.84 3.31 -2.26
CA LEU A 139 -1.06 4.56 -1.54
C LEU A 139 -2.52 5.00 -1.59
N ASN A 140 -3.16 4.86 -2.76
CA ASN A 140 -4.56 5.20 -2.96
C ASN A 140 -5.23 4.16 -3.85
N HIS A 141 -6.40 3.67 -3.46
CA HIS A 141 -7.18 2.70 -4.22
C HIS A 141 -8.42 3.35 -4.84
N GLU A 142 -8.43 3.52 -6.17
CA GLU A 142 -9.62 3.92 -6.93
C GLU A 142 -9.87 2.95 -8.10
N GLY A 143 -9.61 1.66 -7.88
CA GLY A 143 -9.74 0.59 -8.88
C GLY A 143 -8.48 0.31 -9.70
N ASN A 144 -8.45 -0.88 -10.29
CA ASN A 144 -7.40 -1.47 -11.12
C ASN A 144 -5.98 -1.40 -10.53
N ILE A 145 -5.79 -2.08 -9.39
CA ILE A 145 -4.50 -2.15 -8.70
C ILE A 145 -3.45 -2.90 -9.54
N ILE A 146 -3.87 -3.96 -10.24
CA ILE A 146 -2.97 -4.91 -10.92
C ILE A 146 -2.17 -4.20 -12.02
N ASP A 147 -2.86 -3.42 -12.84
CA ASP A 147 -2.23 -2.74 -13.97
C ASP A 147 -1.27 -1.66 -13.44
N ALA A 148 -1.72 -0.83 -12.49
CA ALA A 148 -0.89 0.19 -11.86
C ALA A 148 0.36 -0.42 -11.17
N ALA A 149 0.20 -1.53 -10.46
CA ALA A 149 1.29 -2.26 -9.82
C ALA A 149 2.27 -2.86 -10.83
N SER A 150 1.78 -3.41 -11.95
CA SER A 150 2.65 -3.94 -13.01
C SER A 150 3.47 -2.84 -13.68
N ILE A 151 2.86 -1.68 -13.94
CA ILE A 151 3.54 -0.51 -14.51
C ILE A 151 4.59 0.00 -13.54
N ALA A 152 4.24 0.11 -12.25
CA ALA A 152 5.17 0.58 -11.21
C ALA A 152 6.36 -0.38 -11.04
N ALA A 153 6.13 -1.69 -11.00
CA ALA A 153 7.20 -2.67 -10.90
C ALA A 153 8.16 -2.60 -12.10
N ILE A 154 7.64 -2.54 -13.32
CA ILE A 154 8.47 -2.45 -14.52
C ILE A 154 9.21 -1.12 -14.59
N ALA A 155 8.55 0.00 -14.31
CA ALA A 155 9.18 1.31 -14.29
C ALA A 155 10.29 1.39 -13.24
N GLY A 156 10.03 0.87 -12.03
CA GLY A 156 11.00 0.80 -10.94
C GLY A 156 12.22 -0.05 -11.30
N LEU A 157 12.00 -1.24 -11.86
CA LEU A 157 13.08 -2.14 -12.31
C LEU A 157 13.93 -1.53 -13.43
N CYS A 158 13.31 -0.83 -14.38
CA CYS A 158 14.03 -0.15 -15.46
C CYS A 158 14.81 1.08 -14.98
N HIS A 159 14.33 1.74 -13.93
CA HIS A 159 14.95 2.90 -13.32
C HIS A 159 16.08 2.53 -12.34
N PHE A 160 15.98 1.35 -11.72
CA PHE A 160 16.94 0.88 -10.72
C PHE A 160 18.34 0.67 -11.30
N ARG A 161 19.33 1.02 -10.51
CA ARG A 161 20.74 0.78 -10.81
C ARG A 161 21.38 0.12 -9.59
N ARG A 162 22.09 -0.98 -9.82
CA ARG A 162 22.82 -1.69 -8.76
C ARG A 162 24.23 -1.11 -8.62
N PRO A 163 24.85 -1.16 -7.43
CA PRO A 163 26.25 -0.81 -7.28
C PRO A 163 27.14 -1.76 -8.08
N ASP A 164 28.29 -1.24 -8.50
CA ASP A 164 29.30 -2.00 -9.23
C ASP A 164 30.08 -2.90 -8.26
N VAL A 165 30.53 -4.06 -8.75
CA VAL A 165 31.22 -5.06 -7.94
C VAL A 165 32.42 -5.55 -8.72
N SER A 166 33.59 -5.60 -8.06
CA SER A 166 34.74 -6.32 -8.60
C SER A 166 34.98 -7.61 -7.83
N VAL A 167 35.28 -8.66 -8.58
CA VAL A 167 35.59 -9.99 -8.05
C VAL A 167 37.07 -10.25 -8.34
N GLN A 168 37.87 -10.39 -7.30
CA GLN A 168 39.27 -10.82 -7.41
C GLN A 168 39.43 -12.15 -6.68
N GLY A 169 39.34 -13.26 -7.44
CA GLY A 169 39.31 -14.59 -6.85
C GLY A 169 38.04 -14.79 -6.02
N GLU A 170 38.20 -14.98 -4.72
CA GLU A 170 37.09 -15.15 -3.75
C GLU A 170 36.68 -13.84 -3.06
N GLU A 171 37.48 -12.77 -3.20
CA GLU A 171 37.17 -11.48 -2.56
C GLU A 171 36.21 -10.66 -3.43
N VAL A 172 35.06 -10.31 -2.85
CA VAL A 172 34.01 -9.50 -3.48
C VAL A 172 34.03 -8.11 -2.88
N THR A 173 34.42 -7.11 -3.67
CA THR A 173 34.44 -5.70 -3.26
C THR A 173 33.28 -4.95 -3.92
N VAL A 174 32.42 -4.36 -3.09
CA VAL A 174 31.28 -3.55 -3.53
C VAL A 174 31.69 -2.09 -3.46
N TYR A 175 31.57 -1.38 -4.59
CA TYR A 175 31.87 0.04 -4.65
C TYR A 175 30.64 0.87 -4.31
N THR A 176 30.87 2.00 -3.66
CA THR A 176 29.81 2.98 -3.39
C THR A 176 29.46 3.75 -4.69
N PRO A 177 28.24 4.31 -4.80
CA PRO A 177 27.84 5.08 -5.98
C PRO A 177 28.68 6.36 -6.20
N GLU A 178 29.48 6.78 -5.21
CA GLU A 178 30.42 7.91 -5.34
C GLU A 178 31.74 7.51 -5.99
N GLU A 179 32.18 6.27 -5.77
CA GLU A 179 33.42 5.73 -6.33
C GLU A 179 33.24 5.24 -7.78
N ARG A 180 32.08 4.65 -8.07
CA ARG A 180 31.75 4.03 -9.36
C ARG A 180 30.32 4.33 -9.75
N ASP A 181 30.12 4.60 -11.04
CA ASP A 181 28.77 4.76 -11.59
C ASP A 181 27.95 3.46 -11.44
N PRO A 182 26.73 3.53 -10.89
CA PRO A 182 25.91 2.35 -10.70
C PRO A 182 25.39 1.79 -12.04
N VAL A 183 25.38 0.47 -12.14
CA VAL A 183 25.11 -0.30 -13.36
C VAL A 183 23.60 -0.59 -13.48
N PRO A 184 22.97 -0.37 -14.65
CA PRO A 184 21.56 -0.71 -14.85
C PRO A 184 21.33 -2.23 -14.86
N LEU A 185 20.09 -2.65 -14.62
CA LEU A 185 19.69 -4.05 -14.74
C LEU A 185 19.50 -4.47 -16.21
N SER A 186 19.80 -5.73 -16.50
CA SER A 186 19.53 -6.37 -17.79
C SER A 186 18.08 -6.84 -17.87
N ILE A 187 17.25 -6.12 -18.63
CA ILE A 187 15.82 -6.41 -18.82
C ILE A 187 15.61 -6.89 -20.25
N HIS A 188 15.08 -8.10 -20.42
CA HIS A 188 14.79 -8.69 -21.73
C HIS A 188 13.50 -8.13 -22.34
N HIS A 189 12.44 -8.03 -21.54
CA HIS A 189 11.14 -7.53 -21.99
C HIS A 189 10.35 -6.96 -20.82
N MET A 190 9.31 -6.18 -21.16
CA MET A 190 8.48 -5.44 -20.22
C MET A 190 7.05 -6.02 -20.26
N PRO A 191 6.71 -6.98 -19.38
CA PRO A 191 5.36 -7.50 -19.29
C PRO A 191 4.45 -6.52 -18.55
N ILE A 192 3.33 -6.15 -19.15
CA ILE A 192 2.35 -5.24 -18.55
C ILE A 192 1.01 -5.97 -18.44
N CYS A 193 0.36 -5.83 -17.29
CA CYS A 193 -0.97 -6.38 -17.06
C CYS A 193 -2.04 -5.43 -17.61
N VAL A 194 -3.04 -6.03 -18.25
CA VAL A 194 -4.25 -5.35 -18.70
C VAL A 194 -5.46 -6.07 -18.10
N SER A 195 -6.23 -5.31 -17.32
CA SER A 195 -7.41 -5.81 -16.62
C SER A 195 -8.70 -5.50 -17.38
N PHE A 196 -9.50 -6.54 -17.58
CA PHE A 196 -10.81 -6.50 -18.21
C PHE A 196 -11.89 -6.86 -17.21
N ALA A 197 -12.86 -5.97 -17.01
CA ALA A 197 -14.03 -6.22 -16.20
C ALA A 197 -15.20 -6.69 -17.09
N PHE A 198 -15.92 -7.69 -16.60
CA PHE A 198 -17.10 -8.25 -17.24
C PHE A 198 -18.35 -7.97 -16.42
N PHE A 199 -19.42 -7.61 -17.12
CA PHE A 199 -20.73 -7.31 -16.52
C PHE A 199 -21.83 -8.12 -17.20
N GLN A 200 -22.88 -8.42 -16.43
CA GLN A 200 -24.05 -9.18 -16.86
C GLN A 200 -23.65 -10.49 -17.53
N GLN A 201 -22.94 -11.36 -16.78
CA GLN A 201 -22.50 -12.68 -17.25
C GLN A 201 -21.58 -12.62 -18.51
N GLY A 202 -20.84 -11.53 -18.67
CA GLY A 202 -19.85 -11.38 -19.74
C GLY A 202 -20.39 -10.81 -21.05
N ILE A 203 -21.60 -10.24 -21.07
CA ILE A 203 -22.14 -9.54 -22.24
C ILE A 203 -21.35 -8.25 -22.50
N TYR A 204 -21.06 -7.50 -21.44
CA TYR A 204 -20.34 -6.23 -21.51
C TYR A 204 -18.91 -6.38 -20.98
N LEU A 205 -18.00 -5.68 -21.64
CA LEU A 205 -16.56 -5.69 -21.39
C LEU A 205 -16.08 -4.26 -21.22
N LEU A 206 -15.35 -3.99 -20.14
CA LEU A 206 -14.69 -2.72 -19.88
C LEU A 206 -13.21 -2.95 -19.59
N VAL A 207 -12.38 -1.98 -19.99
CA VAL A 207 -10.96 -1.92 -19.65
C VAL A 207 -10.77 -0.90 -18.53
N ASP A 208 -9.87 -1.22 -17.59
CA ASP A 208 -9.50 -0.35 -16.47
C ASP A 208 -10.72 0.09 -15.64
N PRO A 209 -11.35 -0.83 -14.87
CA PRO A 209 -12.49 -0.50 -14.05
C PRO A 209 -12.11 0.45 -12.91
N ASN A 210 -13.00 1.40 -12.61
CA ASN A 210 -12.92 2.21 -11.40
C ASN A 210 -13.40 1.41 -10.18
N GLU A 211 -13.12 1.88 -8.96
CA GLU A 211 -13.56 1.23 -7.72
C GLU A 211 -15.07 0.88 -7.71
N ARG A 212 -15.92 1.82 -8.15
CA ARG A 212 -17.38 1.60 -8.25
C ARG A 212 -17.75 0.54 -9.27
N GLU A 213 -17.02 0.50 -10.39
CA GLU A 213 -17.21 -0.48 -11.45
C GLU A 213 -16.71 -1.87 -10.98
N GLU A 214 -15.62 -1.95 -10.21
CA GLU A 214 -15.13 -3.19 -9.60
C GLU A 214 -16.12 -3.77 -8.58
N ARG A 215 -16.85 -2.93 -7.84
CA ARG A 215 -17.88 -3.40 -6.89
C ARG A 215 -19.13 -3.99 -7.56
N VAL A 216 -19.39 -3.65 -8.82
CA VAL A 216 -20.57 -4.13 -9.58
C VAL A 216 -20.21 -5.12 -10.69
N MET A 217 -18.92 -5.43 -10.87
CA MET A 217 -18.50 -6.42 -11.87
C MET A 217 -18.79 -7.84 -11.39
N ASP A 218 -19.16 -8.70 -12.33
CA ASP A 218 -19.35 -10.12 -12.06
C ASP A 218 -18.02 -10.86 -12.09
N GLY A 219 -17.10 -10.42 -12.96
CA GLY A 219 -15.77 -11.01 -13.02
C GLY A 219 -14.73 -10.16 -13.72
N LEU A 220 -13.49 -10.61 -13.58
CA LEU A 220 -12.30 -9.88 -13.98
C LEU A 220 -11.31 -10.84 -14.63
N LEU A 221 -10.83 -10.47 -15.82
CA LEU A 221 -9.80 -11.17 -16.57
C LEU A 221 -8.57 -10.27 -16.68
N VAL A 222 -7.43 -10.76 -16.21
CA VAL A 222 -6.14 -10.11 -16.41
C VAL A 222 -5.38 -10.84 -17.49
N ILE A 223 -4.84 -10.07 -18.44
CA ILE A 223 -3.91 -10.57 -19.45
C ILE A 223 -2.62 -9.77 -19.31
N ALA A 224 -1.50 -10.46 -19.06
CA ALA A 224 -0.18 -9.88 -19.12
C ALA A 224 0.44 -10.13 -20.49
N MET A 225 0.88 -9.07 -21.18
CA MET A 225 1.52 -9.18 -22.48
C MET A 225 2.81 -8.36 -22.54
N ASN A 226 3.68 -8.77 -23.45
CA ASN A 226 4.91 -8.05 -23.80
C ASN A 226 4.70 -7.12 -25.01
N LYS A 227 5.66 -6.22 -25.24
CA LYS A 227 5.77 -5.42 -26.49
C LYS A 227 5.78 -6.29 -27.75
N HIS A 228 6.31 -7.52 -27.66
CA HIS A 228 6.34 -8.50 -28.74
C HIS A 228 4.99 -9.21 -28.99
N ARG A 229 3.92 -8.80 -28.28
CA ARG A 229 2.59 -9.44 -28.32
C ARG A 229 2.56 -10.89 -27.86
N GLU A 230 3.57 -11.28 -27.09
CA GLU A 230 3.60 -12.57 -26.39
C GLU A 230 2.81 -12.46 -25.08
N ILE A 231 2.06 -13.50 -24.76
CA ILE A 231 1.26 -13.56 -23.54
C ILE A 231 2.10 -14.21 -22.46
N CYS A 232 2.32 -13.51 -21.35
CA CYS A 232 3.05 -14.05 -20.20
C CYS A 232 2.11 -14.83 -19.28
N THR A 233 1.00 -14.21 -18.89
CA THR A 233 0.04 -14.82 -17.97
C THR A 233 -1.39 -14.38 -18.27
N ILE A 234 -2.34 -15.29 -18.05
CA ILE A 234 -3.77 -14.98 -18.06
C ILE A 234 -4.35 -15.44 -16.72
N GLN A 235 -5.23 -14.64 -16.14
CA GLN A 235 -6.00 -15.01 -14.96
C GLN A 235 -7.44 -14.56 -15.09
N SER A 236 -8.37 -15.53 -15.05
CA SER A 236 -9.79 -15.23 -14.87
C SER A 236 -10.17 -15.31 -13.40
N SER A 237 -11.03 -14.42 -12.95
CA SER A 237 -11.55 -14.36 -11.59
C SER A 237 -13.00 -13.86 -11.57
N GLY A 238 -13.74 -14.17 -10.51
CA GLY A 238 -15.17 -13.83 -10.39
C GLY A 238 -16.14 -14.91 -10.90
N GLY A 239 -15.68 -16.13 -11.18
CA GLY A 239 -16.58 -17.26 -11.48
C GLY A 239 -17.41 -17.09 -12.76
N ILE A 240 -17.00 -16.20 -13.67
CA ILE A 240 -17.71 -15.92 -14.92
C ILE A 240 -17.45 -16.98 -15.99
N MET A 241 -18.46 -17.23 -16.81
CA MET A 241 -18.34 -18.08 -18.00
C MET A 241 -17.95 -17.21 -19.19
N LEU A 242 -16.76 -17.46 -19.74
CA LEU A 242 -16.24 -16.70 -20.88
C LEU A 242 -16.17 -17.55 -22.14
N LEU A 243 -16.61 -16.97 -23.26
CA LEU A 243 -16.46 -17.57 -24.58
C LEU A 243 -15.02 -17.40 -25.07
N LYS A 244 -14.49 -18.41 -25.77
CA LYS A 244 -13.15 -18.36 -26.37
C LYS A 244 -12.92 -17.11 -27.23
N GLU A 245 -13.96 -16.69 -27.94
CA GLU A 245 -13.90 -15.57 -28.88
C GLU A 245 -13.79 -14.22 -28.17
N GLN A 246 -14.39 -14.11 -26.98
CA GLN A 246 -14.24 -12.93 -26.13
C GLN A 246 -12.81 -12.81 -25.60
N VAL A 247 -12.21 -13.92 -25.16
CA VAL A 247 -10.81 -13.94 -24.70
C VAL A 247 -9.84 -13.53 -25.82
N LEU A 248 -10.06 -14.02 -27.05
CA LEU A 248 -9.27 -13.62 -28.22
C LEU A 248 -9.42 -12.13 -28.54
N ARG A 249 -10.63 -11.57 -28.40
CA ARG A 249 -10.87 -10.13 -28.55
C ARG A 249 -10.11 -9.34 -27.48
N CYS A 250 -10.17 -9.77 -26.22
CA CYS A 250 -9.46 -9.13 -25.11
C CYS A 250 -7.95 -9.14 -25.35
N SER A 251 -7.39 -10.26 -25.81
CA SER A 251 -5.96 -10.37 -26.12
C SER A 251 -5.52 -9.38 -27.21
N LYS A 252 -6.32 -9.19 -28.27
CA LYS A 252 -6.00 -8.20 -29.31
C LYS A 252 -6.00 -6.77 -28.76
N VAL A 253 -6.98 -6.43 -27.92
CA VAL A 253 -7.07 -5.12 -27.27
C VAL A 253 -5.89 -4.90 -26.31
N ALA A 254 -5.57 -5.90 -25.48
CA ALA A 254 -4.44 -5.87 -24.57
C ALA A 254 -3.12 -5.62 -25.31
N GLY A 255 -2.90 -6.28 -26.45
CA GLY A 255 -1.70 -6.08 -27.26
C GLY A 255 -1.52 -4.63 -27.75
N VAL A 256 -2.60 -3.93 -28.07
CA VAL A 256 -2.54 -2.50 -28.45
C VAL A 256 -2.23 -1.63 -27.23
N LYS A 257 -2.92 -1.87 -26.10
CA LYS A 257 -2.74 -1.09 -24.88
C LYS A 257 -1.38 -1.27 -24.23
N VAL A 258 -0.85 -2.49 -24.21
CA VAL A 258 0.54 -2.73 -23.76
C VAL A 258 1.55 -1.97 -24.62
N GLY A 259 1.32 -1.87 -25.94
CA GLY A 259 2.15 -1.06 -26.83
C GLY A 259 2.19 0.42 -26.41
N GLU A 260 1.01 1.03 -26.23
CA GLU A 260 0.86 2.42 -25.79
C GLU A 260 1.53 2.68 -24.44
N ILE A 261 1.32 1.80 -23.45
CA ILE A 261 1.86 1.95 -22.10
C ILE A 261 3.39 1.76 -22.11
N THR A 262 3.91 0.79 -22.87
CA THR A 262 5.36 0.57 -22.98
C THR A 262 6.05 1.79 -23.58
N GLU A 263 5.46 2.42 -24.60
CA GLU A 263 5.98 3.68 -25.15
C GLU A 263 5.97 4.81 -24.12
N LEU A 264 4.95 4.89 -23.28
CA LEU A 264 4.87 5.88 -22.20
C LEU A 264 5.99 5.67 -21.18
N ILE A 265 6.23 4.42 -20.75
CA ILE A 265 7.33 4.07 -19.82
C ILE A 265 8.69 4.45 -20.44
N GLN A 266 8.92 4.11 -21.71
CA GLN A 266 10.17 4.44 -22.41
C GLN A 266 10.38 5.95 -22.51
N LYS A 267 9.33 6.71 -22.84
CA LYS A 267 9.39 8.18 -22.88
C LYS A 267 9.67 8.77 -21.50
N ALA A 268 9.06 8.25 -20.44
CA ALA A 268 9.28 8.70 -19.07
C ALA A 268 10.73 8.46 -18.63
N LEU A 269 11.28 7.27 -18.89
CA LEU A 269 12.66 6.92 -18.56
C LEU A 269 13.68 7.77 -19.34
N GLU A 270 13.42 8.06 -20.61
CA GLU A 270 14.29 8.91 -21.41
C GLU A 270 14.26 10.37 -20.93
N ASN A 271 13.08 10.87 -20.54
CA ASN A 271 12.95 12.21 -19.97
C ASN A 271 13.70 12.33 -18.64
N ASP A 272 13.60 11.33 -17.75
CA ASP A 272 14.33 11.29 -16.50
C ASP A 272 15.86 11.26 -16.72
N LYS A 273 16.34 10.44 -17.65
CA LYS A 273 17.76 10.40 -18.03
C LYS A 273 18.27 11.75 -18.53
N LYS A 274 17.48 12.48 -19.31
CA LYS A 274 17.83 13.83 -19.79
C LYS A 274 17.86 14.84 -18.66
N ALA A 275 16.82 14.86 -17.82
CA ALA A 275 16.75 15.74 -16.66
C ALA A 275 17.94 15.56 -15.71
N ARG A 276 18.34 14.30 -15.43
CA ARG A 276 19.52 13.99 -14.61
C ARG A 276 20.84 14.43 -15.26
N LYS A 277 20.97 14.33 -16.59
CA LYS A 277 22.16 14.80 -17.33
C LYS A 277 22.28 16.32 -17.37
N GLU A 278 21.15 17.01 -17.46
CA GLU A 278 21.08 18.47 -17.46
C GLU A 278 21.27 19.08 -16.05
N GLY A 279 21.36 18.24 -15.01
CA GLY A 279 21.48 18.68 -13.62
C GLY A 279 20.21 19.36 -13.09
N GLY A 280 19.05 19.08 -13.71
CA GLY A 280 17.78 19.62 -13.27
C GLY A 280 17.37 19.08 -11.90
N LYS A 281 16.48 19.79 -11.19
CA LYS A 281 15.89 19.27 -9.94
C LYS A 281 15.06 18.04 -10.29
N PHE A 282 15.37 16.90 -9.67
CA PHE A 282 14.67 15.63 -9.90
C PHE A 282 14.03 15.14 -8.59
N GLY A 283 12.91 14.43 -8.72
CA GLY A 283 12.18 13.84 -7.60
C GLY A 283 10.70 14.17 -7.59
N PHE A 284 9.99 13.53 -6.66
CA PHE A 284 8.54 13.63 -6.54
C PHE A 284 8.05 15.08 -6.33
N ALA A 285 8.78 15.87 -5.54
CA ALA A 285 8.43 17.25 -5.26
C ALA A 285 8.41 18.14 -6.51
N GLU A 286 9.26 17.88 -7.50
CA GLU A 286 9.29 18.63 -8.76
C GLU A 286 8.20 18.16 -9.75
N SER A 287 7.80 16.89 -9.63
CA SER A 287 6.73 16.33 -10.46
C SER A 287 5.33 16.81 -10.05
N LEU A 288 5.19 17.38 -8.85
CA LEU A 288 3.96 17.99 -8.38
C LEU A 288 3.74 19.32 -9.10
N PRO A 289 2.51 19.60 -9.58
CA PRO A 289 2.23 20.87 -10.24
C PRO A 289 2.36 22.03 -9.26
N ASP A 290 3.37 22.88 -9.48
CA ASP A 290 3.47 24.19 -8.83
C ASP A 290 2.18 24.98 -9.12
N LYS A 291 1.51 25.48 -8.07
CA LYS A 291 0.25 26.27 -8.09
C LYS A 291 -1.05 25.48 -7.87
N ARG A 292 -1.05 24.47 -6.98
CA ARG A 292 -2.29 24.03 -6.32
C ARG A 292 -2.32 24.52 -4.88
N ILE A 293 -3.52 24.87 -4.39
CA ILE A 293 -3.75 25.33 -3.00
C ILE A 293 -3.16 24.36 -1.97
N THR A 294 -3.09 23.07 -2.32
CA THR A 294 -2.65 21.99 -1.44
C THR A 294 -1.13 21.76 -1.40
N ALA A 295 -0.34 22.43 -2.25
CA ALA A 295 1.10 22.20 -2.32
C ALA A 295 1.86 23.54 -2.42
N LEU A 296 2.71 23.80 -1.42
CA LEU A 296 3.61 24.94 -1.40
C LEU A 296 5.05 24.42 -1.30
N LYS A 297 5.88 24.78 -2.28
CA LYS A 297 7.31 24.54 -2.26
C LYS A 297 8.00 25.89 -2.07
N MET A 298 8.76 26.03 -0.99
CA MET A 298 9.59 27.20 -0.74
C MET A 298 11.00 26.73 -0.36
N GLU A 299 12.01 27.30 -1.01
CA GLU A 299 13.39 27.12 -0.57
C GLU A 299 13.62 28.01 0.66
N LYS A 300 13.87 27.38 1.79
CA LYS A 300 14.19 28.09 3.04
C LYS A 300 15.66 28.51 2.97
N SER A 301 15.92 29.81 2.88
CA SER A 301 17.26 30.36 3.10
C SER A 301 17.63 30.19 4.57
N SER A 302 18.79 29.59 4.87
CA SER A 302 19.36 29.60 6.21
C SER A 302 19.74 31.04 6.56
N VAL A 303 19.03 31.63 7.52
CA VAL A 303 19.46 32.87 8.16
C VAL A 303 20.31 32.45 9.35
N ASP A 304 21.58 32.84 9.38
CA ASP A 304 22.46 32.55 10.51
C ASP A 304 21.94 33.26 11.77
N THR A 305 21.33 32.49 12.67
CA THR A 305 20.73 33.02 13.91
C THR A 305 21.74 33.16 15.05
N THR A 306 23.01 32.82 14.84
CA THR A 306 24.06 32.83 15.87
C THR A 306 24.32 34.23 16.46
N ASP A 307 24.15 35.28 15.65
CA ASP A 307 24.36 36.66 16.09
C ASP A 307 23.09 37.33 16.62
N VAL A 308 21.94 36.65 16.56
CA VAL A 308 20.66 37.28 16.87
C VAL A 308 20.52 37.51 18.38
N GLU A 309 20.97 36.57 19.21
CA GLU A 309 20.95 36.68 20.67
C GLU A 309 21.89 37.80 21.14
N THR A 310 23.13 37.83 20.63
CA THR A 310 24.10 38.87 21.00
C THR A 310 23.75 40.25 20.47
N LYS A 311 23.10 40.35 19.30
CA LYS A 311 22.54 41.62 18.79
C LYS A 311 21.32 42.04 19.61
N ALA A 312 20.46 41.13 20.02
CA ALA A 312 19.30 41.43 20.87
C ALA A 312 19.74 41.95 22.25
N GLU A 313 20.74 41.33 22.88
CA GLU A 313 21.31 41.80 24.14
C GLU A 313 21.94 43.18 24.02
N LYS A 314 22.66 43.46 22.93
CA LYS A 314 23.20 44.80 22.66
C LYS A 314 22.11 45.85 22.47
N ILE A 315 21.03 45.52 21.76
CA ILE A 315 19.90 46.44 21.57
C ILE A 315 19.16 46.71 22.88
N ILE A 316 19.04 45.72 23.76
CA ILE A 316 18.42 45.89 25.08
C ILE A 316 19.31 46.76 25.99
N LEU A 317 20.63 46.63 25.88
CA LEU A 317 21.59 47.46 26.62
C LEU A 317 21.68 48.90 26.08
N ASP A 318 21.56 49.09 24.77
CA ASP A 318 21.55 50.40 24.11
C ASP A 318 20.18 51.08 24.18
N ALA A 319 19.12 50.36 24.59
CA ALA A 319 17.80 50.94 24.77
C ALA A 319 17.75 51.74 26.07
N ASP A 320 17.69 53.07 25.94
CA ASP A 320 17.46 53.96 27.08
C ASP A 320 16.13 53.58 27.77
N PRO A 321 16.09 53.51 29.12
CA PRO A 321 14.86 53.22 29.83
C PRO A 321 13.81 54.28 29.51
N PRO A 322 12.53 53.90 29.31
CA PRO A 322 11.49 54.88 29.03
C PRO A 322 11.48 55.93 30.15
N CYS A 323 11.56 57.21 29.78
CA CYS A 323 11.58 58.31 30.75
C CYS A 323 10.41 58.13 31.73
N ARG A 324 10.73 58.02 33.03
CA ARG A 324 9.73 58.02 34.10
C ARG A 324 8.89 59.28 33.96
N VAL A 325 7.66 59.13 33.46
CA VAL A 325 6.66 60.19 33.50
C VAL A 325 6.29 60.38 34.97
N ILE A 326 7.00 61.26 35.66
CA ILE A 326 6.61 61.71 36.99
C ILE A 326 5.31 62.50 36.81
N SER A 327 4.17 61.89 37.11
CA SER A 327 2.92 62.60 37.26
C SER A 327 3.10 63.61 38.39
N LYS A 328 3.30 64.89 38.05
CA LYS A 328 3.25 65.97 39.03
C LYS A 328 1.83 65.97 39.62
N PRO A 329 1.62 65.72 40.92
CA PRO A 329 0.29 65.81 41.50
C PRO A 329 -0.16 67.28 41.42
N VAL A 330 -1.26 67.52 40.72
CA VAL A 330 -1.94 68.82 40.74
C VAL A 330 -2.58 68.95 42.11
N VAL A 331 -2.04 69.83 42.94
CA VAL A 331 -2.65 70.21 44.23
C VAL A 331 -3.81 71.14 43.93
N TRP A 332 -5.04 70.68 44.20
CA TRP A 332 -6.24 71.52 44.13
C TRP A 332 -6.37 72.31 45.44
N THR A 333 -6.03 73.60 45.35
CA THR A 333 -6.46 74.77 46.18
C THR A 333 -6.46 74.68 47.72
N GLU A 334 -6.00 75.77 48.34
CA GLU A 334 -6.11 76.06 49.78
C GLU A 334 -7.58 76.20 50.20
N GLY A 335 -8.07 75.29 51.05
CA GLY A 335 -9.35 75.48 51.72
C GLY A 335 -10.07 74.22 52.15
N THR A 336 -9.80 73.81 53.39
CA THR A 336 -10.60 72.91 54.24
C THR A 336 -10.30 71.41 54.15
N ALA A 337 -9.49 70.97 55.11
CA ALA A 337 -9.31 69.58 55.50
C ALA A 337 -10.58 68.96 56.09
N GLN A 338 -10.81 67.67 55.82
CA GLN A 338 -11.41 66.78 56.81
C GLN A 338 -10.64 65.46 56.81
N ILE A 339 -10.00 65.21 57.96
CA ILE A 339 -9.35 63.96 58.32
C ILE A 339 -10.49 62.96 58.60
N GLY A 340 -10.63 61.96 57.75
CA GLY A 340 -11.46 60.78 57.99
C GLY A 340 -10.61 59.67 58.61
N GLU A 341 -11.05 59.18 59.76
CA GLU A 341 -10.37 58.23 60.64
C GLU A 341 -9.95 56.93 59.92
N GLY A 342 -8.75 56.45 60.27
CA GLY A 342 -8.10 55.36 59.58
C GLY A 342 -8.61 53.96 59.90
N GLN A 343 -8.15 53.01 59.09
CA GLN A 343 -7.90 51.64 59.50
C GLN A 343 -6.81 51.00 58.63
N GLY A 344 -5.74 50.55 59.32
CA GLY A 344 -5.01 49.30 59.09
C GLY A 344 -4.11 49.15 57.87
N ASN A 345 -2.81 49.41 58.05
CA ASN A 345 -1.75 48.90 57.17
C ASN A 345 -1.52 47.40 57.38
N THR A 346 -1.22 46.66 56.32
CA THR A 346 -0.52 45.37 56.41
C THR A 346 0.53 45.29 55.31
N TRP A 347 1.71 45.84 55.61
CA TRP A 347 2.95 45.50 54.93
C TRP A 347 3.71 44.50 55.80
N GLY A 348 3.96 43.32 55.24
CA GLY A 348 5.00 42.39 55.66
C GLY A 348 4.66 41.53 56.88
N GLN A 349 4.80 40.22 56.73
CA GLN A 349 5.97 39.47 57.24
C GLN A 349 5.65 37.95 57.15
N ILE A 350 6.45 37.20 56.38
CA ILE A 350 7.49 36.24 56.85
C ILE A 350 6.85 34.90 57.25
N ASP A 351 7.38 33.71 56.96
CA ASP A 351 8.37 33.15 56.04
C ASP A 351 8.10 31.62 56.10
N GLU A 352 8.52 30.91 55.06
CA GLU A 352 9.09 29.55 55.03
C GLU A 352 8.68 28.53 56.12
N SER A 353 8.01 27.45 55.69
CA SER A 353 8.31 26.09 56.17
C SER A 353 7.84 25.04 55.17
N GLU A 354 8.66 24.01 55.03
CA GLU A 354 8.72 22.94 54.04
C GLU A 354 7.56 21.91 54.09
N ASP A 355 7.44 21.20 52.97
CA ASP A 355 7.05 19.79 52.76
C ASP A 355 5.58 19.31 52.66
N ASP A 356 5.44 18.41 51.67
CA ASP A 356 4.54 17.26 51.47
C ASP A 356 3.25 17.33 50.59
N GLU A 357 3.40 16.65 49.43
CA GLU A 357 2.52 15.65 48.77
C GLU A 357 1.21 16.04 48.02
N ASP A 358 1.32 15.88 46.69
CA ASP A 358 0.49 15.13 45.71
C ASP A 358 -1.03 15.34 45.49
N ASP A 359 -1.31 15.42 44.17
CA ASP A 359 -2.47 14.98 43.38
C ASP A 359 -3.87 15.58 43.56
N GLU A 360 -4.33 16.31 42.53
CA GLU A 360 -5.76 16.36 42.18
C GLU A 360 -6.01 16.26 40.65
N ASP A 361 -6.98 15.42 40.35
CA ASP A 361 -7.43 14.98 39.03
C ASP A 361 -8.85 15.53 38.75
N SER A 362 -9.11 15.76 37.46
CA SER A 362 -10.44 15.68 36.79
C SER A 362 -11.52 16.80 36.89
N ALA A 363 -11.61 17.52 35.76
CA ALA A 363 -12.78 17.76 34.87
C ALA A 363 -13.87 18.83 35.19
N PRO A 364 -14.28 19.63 34.16
CA PRO A 364 -15.56 20.33 34.15
C PRO A 364 -16.48 20.00 32.95
N GLU A 365 -17.79 20.06 33.20
CA GLU A 365 -18.90 20.04 32.22
C GLU A 365 -19.19 21.44 31.62
N SER A 366 -19.90 21.48 30.49
CA SER A 366 -20.55 22.67 29.92
C SER A 366 -21.80 22.26 29.09
N PRO A 367 -22.68 23.18 28.61
CA PRO A 367 -23.99 23.46 29.22
C PRO A 367 -25.21 23.35 28.26
N VAL A 368 -26.38 23.78 28.78
CA VAL A 368 -27.79 23.66 28.33
C VAL A 368 -28.24 24.80 27.38
N VAL A 369 -29.37 24.64 26.63
CA VAL A 369 -30.55 25.58 26.45
C VAL A 369 -31.42 25.26 25.19
N GLU A 370 -32.66 24.75 25.37
CA GLU A 370 -34.03 25.29 25.01
C GLU A 370 -34.58 24.98 23.58
N ILE A 371 -35.88 24.82 23.21
CA ILE A 371 -37.24 24.87 23.84
C ILE A 371 -38.34 24.34 22.83
N GLN A 372 -39.49 23.87 23.38
CA GLN A 372 -40.89 23.77 22.85
C GLN A 372 -41.33 22.70 21.80
N SER A 373 -42.32 21.85 22.16
CA SER A 373 -43.75 22.09 21.82
C SER A 373 -44.75 20.94 22.19
N LYS A 374 -45.91 21.37 22.73
CA LYS A 374 -47.31 20.84 22.68
C LYS A 374 -47.72 19.43 23.20
N LYS A 375 -48.80 19.45 24.02
CA LYS A 375 -49.66 18.34 24.49
C LYS A 375 -50.94 18.18 23.64
N THR A 376 -51.40 16.93 23.47
CA THR A 376 -52.80 16.44 23.31
C THR A 376 -52.72 14.90 23.35
N SER A 377 -53.15 14.14 24.36
CA SER A 377 -54.49 13.78 24.90
C SER A 377 -55.02 12.42 24.41
N LEU A 378 -55.34 11.54 25.38
CA LEU A 378 -56.34 10.44 25.42
C LEU A 378 -55.95 8.98 25.10
N ASN A 379 -55.91 8.21 26.21
CA ASN A 379 -56.51 6.91 26.57
C ASN A 379 -56.38 5.61 25.73
N ASP A 380 -55.86 4.62 26.46
CA ASP A 380 -56.36 3.26 26.75
C ASP A 380 -56.15 2.06 25.79
N ASP A 381 -55.62 1.04 26.46
CA ASP A 381 -55.77 -0.42 26.33
C ASP A 381 -54.99 -1.21 25.26
N VAL A 382 -54.30 -2.24 25.78
CA VAL A 382 -54.23 -3.64 25.33
C VAL A 382 -52.82 -4.24 25.22
N VAL A 383 -52.51 -5.06 26.24
CA VAL A 383 -52.00 -6.46 26.22
C VAL A 383 -50.60 -6.75 25.68
N THR A 384 -49.79 -7.23 26.62
CA THR A 384 -48.55 -8.02 26.53
C THR A 384 -48.70 -9.32 25.75
N LEU A 385 -47.78 -9.61 24.83
CA LEU A 385 -47.41 -10.99 24.47
C LEU A 385 -45.89 -11.11 24.27
N SER A 386 -45.37 -12.13 24.94
CA SER A 386 -44.02 -12.68 24.96
C SER A 386 -43.83 -13.77 23.89
N ASP A 387 -42.66 -13.79 23.25
CA ASP A 387 -42.01 -14.95 22.58
C ASP A 387 -40.53 -14.54 22.47
N SER A 388 -39.51 -15.11 23.13
CA SER A 388 -39.17 -16.48 23.56
C SER A 388 -38.88 -17.46 22.41
N GLU A 389 -37.79 -17.22 21.68
CA GLU A 389 -37.09 -18.24 20.90
C GLU A 389 -35.60 -18.21 21.28
N GLU A 390 -35.18 -19.14 22.15
CA GLU A 390 -33.78 -19.48 22.39
C GLU A 390 -33.48 -20.81 21.66
N GLU A 391 -32.46 -20.81 20.80
CA GLU A 391 -31.99 -22.00 20.09
C GLU A 391 -30.97 -22.79 20.95
N ASP A 392 -31.27 -24.06 21.22
CA ASP A 392 -30.42 -24.99 21.95
C ASP A 392 -29.17 -25.41 21.15
N VAL A 393 -27.99 -25.22 21.75
CA VAL A 393 -26.69 -25.69 21.23
C VAL A 393 -26.34 -27.05 21.85
N ILE A 394 -26.37 -28.11 21.04
CA ILE A 394 -26.01 -29.47 21.45
C ILE A 394 -24.49 -29.67 21.34
N ILE A 395 -23.82 -29.79 22.48
CA ILE A 395 -22.39 -30.15 22.58
C ILE A 395 -22.27 -31.67 22.68
N LEU A 396 -21.70 -32.30 21.65
CA LEU A 396 -21.38 -33.73 21.62
C LEU A 396 -20.10 -34.01 22.42
N GLN A 397 -20.19 -34.82 23.48
CA GLN A 397 -19.02 -35.38 24.18
C GLN A 397 -18.67 -36.76 23.62
N PRO A 398 -17.38 -37.10 23.46
CA PRO A 398 -16.94 -38.39 22.92
C PRO A 398 -17.02 -39.52 23.96
N GLU A 399 -17.63 -40.63 23.58
CA GLU A 399 -17.68 -41.87 24.38
C GLU A 399 -16.31 -42.57 24.46
N LYS A 400 -15.94 -43.01 25.67
CA LYS A 400 -14.79 -43.88 25.93
C LYS A 400 -15.19 -45.36 25.77
N PRO A 401 -14.34 -46.22 25.19
CA PRO A 401 -14.65 -47.64 25.09
C PRO A 401 -14.43 -48.37 26.42
N SER A 402 -15.40 -49.20 26.80
CA SER A 402 -15.38 -50.10 27.94
C SER A 402 -14.56 -51.37 27.65
N GLN A 403 -13.78 -51.80 28.65
CA GLN A 403 -13.04 -53.06 28.68
C GLN A 403 -13.87 -54.18 29.31
N ILE A 404 -13.99 -55.34 28.64
CA ILE A 404 -14.26 -56.67 29.23
C ILE A 404 -13.51 -57.69 28.35
N ARG A 405 -12.29 -58.15 28.71
CA ARG A 405 -11.91 -59.40 29.43
C ARG A 405 -12.41 -60.72 28.80
N VAL A 406 -11.50 -61.51 28.19
CA VAL A 406 -10.89 -62.79 28.70
C VAL A 406 -11.52 -63.98 27.92
N THR A 407 -10.87 -64.99 27.32
CA THR A 407 -9.66 -65.79 27.63
C THR A 407 -9.27 -66.68 26.43
N GLU A 408 -7.96 -66.95 26.30
CA GLU A 408 -7.27 -68.23 25.96
C GLU A 408 -7.46 -68.98 24.62
N GLN A 409 -6.36 -69.11 23.86
CA GLN A 409 -5.49 -70.32 23.73
C GLN A 409 -4.38 -70.00 22.70
N GLN A 410 -3.09 -69.83 23.08
CA GLN A 410 -1.99 -70.82 23.03
C GLN A 410 -1.94 -71.65 21.72
N ALA A 411 -0.83 -71.87 21.01
CA ALA A 411 0.58 -71.53 21.15
C ALA A 411 1.32 -71.96 19.84
N CYS A 412 2.61 -71.62 19.76
CA CYS A 412 3.66 -72.22 18.91
C CYS A 412 3.65 -71.91 17.39
N SER A 413 4.74 -71.78 16.65
CA SER A 413 6.16 -71.42 16.81
C SER A 413 6.84 -71.80 15.48
N ALA A 414 7.84 -71.01 15.05
CA ALA A 414 9.01 -71.43 14.24
C ALA A 414 8.83 -71.78 12.73
N SER A 415 9.38 -70.87 11.90
CA SER A 415 10.42 -71.09 10.87
C SER A 415 10.55 -72.46 10.17
N ASP A 416 10.46 -72.49 8.82
CA ASP A 416 11.62 -72.51 7.90
C ASP A 416 11.30 -72.97 6.44
N ILE A 417 11.91 -72.27 5.47
CA ILE A 417 12.62 -72.77 4.26
C ILE A 417 11.87 -73.46 3.09
N SER A 418 11.89 -72.74 1.95
CA SER A 418 12.11 -73.16 0.54
C SER A 418 11.15 -74.09 -0.22
N SER A 419 10.82 -73.71 -1.46
CA SER A 419 11.31 -74.42 -2.67
C SER A 419 10.68 -73.87 -3.97
N ALA A 420 11.54 -73.71 -4.98
CA ALA A 420 11.22 -73.34 -6.34
C ALA A 420 10.98 -74.57 -7.24
N LYS A 421 10.15 -74.41 -8.30
CA LYS A 421 10.15 -75.08 -9.66
C LYS A 421 8.70 -75.19 -10.16
N LYS A 422 8.31 -74.81 -11.41
CA LYS A 422 8.72 -75.31 -12.75
C LYS A 422 8.08 -74.36 -13.81
N LYS A 423 8.83 -73.84 -14.82
CA LYS A 423 8.91 -74.29 -16.25
C LYS A 423 7.52 -74.41 -16.96
N LYS A 424 7.25 -73.86 -18.15
CA LYS A 424 8.01 -73.94 -19.43
C LYS A 424 7.34 -73.14 -20.60
N LYS A 425 8.18 -72.58 -21.49
CA LYS A 425 8.16 -72.54 -22.99
C LYS A 425 7.29 -71.56 -23.83
N ASN A 426 7.99 -70.55 -24.39
CA ASN A 426 8.23 -70.16 -25.81
C ASN A 426 7.22 -70.42 -26.96
N LYS A 427 6.98 -69.34 -27.74
CA LYS A 427 7.18 -69.12 -29.22
C LYS A 427 6.30 -67.89 -29.60
N SER A 428 6.56 -66.97 -30.52
CA SER A 428 7.53 -66.68 -31.61
C SER A 428 7.04 -65.34 -32.25
N ALA A 429 7.86 -64.30 -32.41
CA ALA A 429 8.61 -63.90 -33.62
C ALA A 429 7.89 -62.93 -34.59
N GLN A 430 8.72 -62.04 -35.18
CA GLN A 430 8.51 -60.99 -36.21
C GLN A 430 8.17 -59.60 -35.63
N LYS A 431 8.96 -58.54 -35.82
CA LYS A 431 10.09 -58.29 -36.73
C LYS A 431 10.99 -57.21 -36.13
#